data_AF-A0A7C2JUG0-F1
#
_entry.id   AF-A0A7C2JUG0-F1
#
_cell.length_a   1.000
_cell.length_b   1.000
_cell.length_c   1.000
_cell.angle_alpha   90.00
_cell.angle_beta   90.00
_cell.angle_gamma   90.00
#
_symmetry.space_group_name_H-M   'P 1'
#
loop_
_entity.id
_entity.type
_entity.pdbx_description
1 polymer ?
#
loop_
_entity_poly.entity_id
_entity_poly.type
_entity_poly.pdbx_seq_one_letter_code
_entity_poly.pdbx_strand_id
1 'polypeptide(L)'
;MKTLPVRLPDEIIADIAAESKECNVSKSDVVRERLQAGTQRKRRTAPLNGIADLVGSVDGLPEDLSARRKGYLRTTGYGRKRSR
;
A
#
# COMPACT_ATOMS: atom_id res chain seq x y z
N MET A 1 -5.46 -21.26 2.42
CA MET A 1 -5.82 -20.88 1.03
C MET A 1 -7.25 -20.37 1.04
N LYS A 2 -7.52 -19.15 0.56
CA LYS A 2 -8.88 -18.64 0.40
C LYS A 2 -9.32 -18.93 -1.04
N THR A 3 -10.45 -19.60 -1.21
CA THR A 3 -11.00 -19.94 -2.53
C THR A 3 -12.14 -18.97 -2.84
N LEU A 4 -12.11 -18.36 -4.03
CA LEU A 4 -13.12 -17.40 -4.48
C LEU A 4 -13.70 -17.91 -5.81
N PRO A 5 -14.97 -18.35 -5.85
CA PRO A 5 -15.62 -18.73 -7.09
C PRO A 5 -16.01 -17.46 -7.87
N VAL A 6 -15.57 -17.35 -9.12
CA VAL A 6 -15.84 -16.20 -9.99
C VAL A 6 -16.26 -16.70 -11.37
N ARG A 7 -17.23 -16.04 -11.99
CA ARG A 7 -17.57 -16.24 -13.40
C ARG A 7 -16.71 -15.32 -14.25
N LEU A 8 -16.00 -15.89 -15.23
CA LEU A 8 -15.13 -15.16 -16.13
C LEU A 8 -15.68 -15.23 -17.56
N PRO A 9 -15.50 -14.17 -18.36
CA PRO A 9 -15.72 -14.22 -19.80
C PRO A 9 -14.86 -15.28 -20.48
N ASP A 10 -15.37 -15.88 -21.55
CA ASP A 10 -14.72 -16.98 -22.26
C ASP A 10 -13.36 -16.58 -22.87
N GLU A 11 -13.24 -15.33 -23.32
CA GLU A 11 -11.99 -14.75 -23.84
C GLU A 11 -10.86 -14.86 -22.80
N ILE A 12 -11.12 -14.47 -21.55
CA ILE A 12 -10.14 -14.52 -20.46
C ILE A 12 -9.77 -15.96 -20.11
N ILE A 13 -10.73 -16.89 -20.21
CA ILE A 13 -10.49 -18.32 -19.96
C ILE A 13 -9.56 -18.90 -21.03
N ALA A 14 -9.77 -18.53 -22.30
CA ALA A 14 -8.93 -18.96 -23.41
C ALA A 14 -7.49 -18.45 -23.24
N ASP A 15 -7.31 -17.18 -22.88
CA ASP A 15 -5.99 -16.59 -22.63
C ASP A 15 -5.24 -17.31 -21.49
N ILE A 16 -5.92 -17.57 -20.36
CA ILE A 16 -5.32 -18.29 -19.23
C ILE A 16 -4.94 -19.72 -19.63
N ALA A 17 -5.77 -20.38 -20.44
CA ALA A 17 -5.48 -21.73 -20.92
C ALA A 17 -4.29 -21.77 -21.88
N ALA A 18 -4.14 -20.76 -22.74
CA ALA A 18 -3.00 -20.63 -23.64
C ALA A 18 -1.69 -20.45 -22.86
N GLU A 19 -1.67 -19.52 -21.89
CA GLU A 19 -0.49 -19.29 -21.04
C GLU A 19 -0.16 -20.50 -20.15
N SER A 20 -1.16 -21.18 -19.60
CA SER A 20 -0.96 -22.42 -18.85
C SER A 20 -0.25 -23.49 -19.69
N LYS A 21 -0.59 -23.57 -20.98
CA LYS A 21 0.04 -24.52 -21.92
C LYS A 21 1.45 -24.09 -22.32
N GLU A 22 1.67 -22.81 -22.57
CA GLU A 22 2.97 -22.26 -22.95
C GLU A 22 4.00 -22.36 -21.81
N CYS A 23 3.59 -22.00 -20.60
CA CYS A 23 4.46 -21.95 -19.42
C CYS A 23 4.46 -23.27 -18.63
N ASN A 24 3.68 -24.29 -19.04
CA ASN A 24 3.53 -25.58 -18.36
C ASN A 24 3.19 -25.47 -16.86
N VAL A 25 2.36 -24.49 -16.51
CA VAL A 25 1.90 -24.21 -15.14
C VAL A 25 0.39 -24.40 -15.05
N SER A 26 -0.14 -24.64 -13.85
CA SER A 26 -1.58 -24.80 -13.69
C SER A 26 -2.33 -23.48 -13.97
N LYS A 27 -3.54 -23.57 -14.51
CA LYS A 27 -4.42 -22.40 -14.72
C LYS A 27 -4.61 -21.58 -13.43
N SER A 28 -4.68 -22.26 -12.28
CA SER A 28 -4.78 -21.59 -10.98
C SER A 28 -3.52 -20.81 -10.62
N ASP A 29 -2.34 -21.32 -10.99
CA ASP A 29 -1.07 -20.64 -10.71
C ASP A 29 -0.90 -19.43 -11.62
N VAL A 30 -1.25 -19.54 -12.91
CA VAL A 30 -1.33 -18.37 -13.82
C VAL A 30 -2.23 -17.29 -13.25
N VAL A 31 -3.43 -17.66 -12.78
CA VAL A 31 -4.38 -16.70 -12.17
C VAL A 31 -3.79 -16.07 -10.89
N ARG A 32 -3.17 -16.87 -10.02
CA ARG A 32 -2.56 -16.36 -8.79
C ARG A 32 -1.42 -15.40 -9.09
N GLU A 33 -0.54 -15.74 -10.01
CA GLU A 33 0.59 -14.92 -10.40
C GLU A 33 0.13 -13.59 -11.00
N ARG A 34 -0.79 -13.61 -11.98
CA ARG A 34 -1.36 -12.40 -12.57
C ARG A 34 -2.03 -11.50 -11.52
N LEU A 35 -2.80 -12.07 -10.59
CA LEU A 35 -3.44 -11.31 -9.50
C LEU A 35 -2.42 -10.74 -8.50
N GLN A 36 -1.38 -11.49 -8.17
CA GLN A 36 -0.29 -11.03 -7.29
C GLN A 36 0.52 -9.92 -7.95
N ALA A 37 0.89 -10.07 -9.22
CA ALA A 37 1.61 -9.06 -9.98
C ALA A 37 0.82 -7.74 -10.08
N GLY A 38 -0.49 -7.81 -10.35
CA GLY A 38 -1.38 -6.64 -10.35
C GLY A 38 -1.46 -5.97 -8.97
N THR A 39 -1.54 -6.76 -7.90
CA THR A 39 -1.57 -6.25 -6.52
C THR A 39 -0.24 -5.60 -6.13
N GLN A 40 0.89 -6.21 -6.48
CA GLN A 40 2.23 -5.65 -6.23
C GLN A 40 2.42 -4.34 -6.99
N ARG A 41 1.99 -4.26 -8.25
CA ARG A 41 2.03 -3.02 -9.03
C ARG A 41 1.20 -1.91 -8.39
N LYS A 42 0.02 -2.24 -7.83
CA LYS A 42 -0.81 -1.32 -7.05
C LYS A 42 -0.20 -0.95 -5.69
N ARG A 43 0.54 -1.86 -5.05
CA ARG A 43 1.26 -1.61 -3.79
C ARG A 43 2.52 -0.78 -3.95
N ARG A 44 3.08 -0.64 -5.16
CA ARG A 44 4.26 0.24 -5.41
C ARG A 44 3.95 1.71 -5.11
N THR A 45 2.68 2.10 -5.09
CA THR A 45 2.22 3.34 -4.44
C THR A 45 1.76 3.02 -3.02
N ALA A 46 2.67 2.58 -2.15
CA ALA A 46 2.37 2.56 -0.73
C ALA A 46 2.10 4.03 -0.34
N PRO A 47 1.01 4.35 0.38
CA PRO A 47 0.67 5.74 0.71
C PRO A 47 1.81 6.47 1.43
N LEU A 48 2.67 5.73 2.12
CA LEU A 48 3.88 6.25 2.78
C LEU A 48 5.00 6.64 1.79
N ASN A 49 5.05 6.05 0.59
CA ASN A 49 6.06 6.40 -0.42
C ASN A 49 5.90 7.84 -0.90
N GLY A 50 4.68 8.38 -0.91
CA GLY A 50 4.41 9.75 -1.31
C GLY A 50 4.84 10.80 -0.29
N ILE A 51 5.22 10.39 0.93
CA ILE A 51 5.69 11.26 2.00
C ILE A 51 7.05 10.79 2.56
N ALA A 52 7.76 9.92 1.84
CA ALA A 52 9.00 9.32 2.33
C ALA A 52 10.13 10.35 2.51
N ASP A 53 10.08 11.44 1.76
CA ASP A 53 10.92 12.63 1.93
C ASP A 53 10.61 13.42 3.20
N LEU A 54 9.35 13.36 3.66
CA LEU A 54 8.88 14.03 4.89
C LEU A 54 9.11 13.17 6.14
N VAL A 55 9.00 11.85 6.01
CA VAL A 55 9.18 10.90 7.13
C VAL A 55 10.64 10.89 7.56
N GLY A 56 10.91 11.31 8.80
CA GLY A 56 12.28 11.39 9.34
C GLY A 56 13.05 12.65 8.91
N SER A 57 12.40 13.61 8.26
CA SER A 57 13.01 14.90 7.88
C SER A 57 13.34 15.83 9.06
N VAL A 58 12.91 15.48 10.28
CA VAL A 58 13.11 16.30 11.48
C VAL A 58 13.80 15.47 12.56
N ASP A 59 15.03 15.86 12.88
CA ASP A 59 15.85 15.24 13.92
C ASP A 59 15.63 15.86 15.32
N GLY A 60 16.05 15.15 16.37
CA GLY A 60 16.10 15.67 17.75
C GLY A 60 14.75 15.79 18.45
N LEU A 61 13.72 15.18 17.89
CA LEU A 61 12.35 15.22 18.39
C LEU A 61 12.06 14.07 19.38
N PRO A 62 11.25 14.31 20.44
CA PRO A 62 10.86 13.24 21.37
C PRO A 62 10.05 12.12 20.69
N GLU A 63 10.37 10.87 21.04
CA GLU A 63 9.72 9.68 20.47
C GLU A 63 8.20 9.62 20.74
N ASP A 64 7.73 10.27 21.81
CA ASP A 64 6.34 10.28 22.27
C ASP A 64 5.52 11.49 21.76
N LEU A 65 6.03 12.25 20.80
CA LEU A 65 5.35 13.43 20.23
C LEU A 65 3.93 13.14 19.74
N SER A 66 3.74 12.00 19.09
CA SER A 66 2.44 11.57 18.57
C SER A 66 1.45 11.28 19.70
N ALA A 67 1.93 10.65 20.78
CA ALA A 67 1.14 10.26 21.95
C ALA A 67 0.83 11.46 22.88
N ARG A 68 1.77 12.41 23.03
CA ARG A 68 1.64 13.57 23.95
C ARG A 68 1.43 14.90 23.25
N ARG A 69 0.83 14.88 22.05
CA ARG A 69 0.59 16.05 21.19
C ARG A 69 0.13 17.31 21.95
N LYS A 70 -0.90 17.21 22.80
CA LYS A 70 -1.45 18.36 23.54
C LYS A 70 -0.44 18.98 24.51
N GLY A 71 0.42 18.18 25.13
CA GLY A 71 1.46 18.65 26.03
C GLY A 71 2.49 19.47 25.27
N TYR A 72 3.03 18.92 24.19
CA TYR A 72 4.02 19.59 23.35
C TYR A 72 3.49 20.86 22.67
N LEU A 73 2.24 20.86 22.20
CA LEU A 73 1.63 22.08 21.63
C LEU A 73 1.51 23.20 22.67
N ARG A 74 1.21 22.88 23.93
CA ARG A 74 1.15 23.88 25.01
C ARG A 74 2.53 24.43 25.36
N THR A 75 3.53 23.56 25.52
CA THR A 75 4.88 23.97 25.93
C THR A 75 5.61 24.75 24.84
N THR A 76 5.38 24.43 23.57
CA THR A 76 5.94 25.18 22.42
C THR A 76 5.22 26.50 22.14
N GLY A 77 4.19 26.84 22.92
CA GLY A 77 3.45 28.11 22.77
C GLY A 77 2.54 28.16 21.54
N TYR A 78 2.25 27.02 20.93
CA TYR A 78 1.34 26.93 19.79
C TYR A 78 -0.06 27.42 20.17
N GLY A 79 -0.69 28.20 19.27
CA GLY A 79 -2.04 28.73 19.48
C GLY A 79 -2.13 29.99 20.33
N ARG A 80 -1.02 30.58 20.80
CA ARG A 80 -1.05 31.92 21.38
C ARG A 80 -1.31 32.97 20.31
N LYS A 81 -2.34 33.78 20.50
CA LYS A 81 -2.66 34.94 19.67
C LYS A 81 -1.53 35.96 19.85
N ARG A 82 -0.73 36.20 18.79
CA ARG A 82 0.28 37.27 18.81
C ARG A 82 -0.47 38.61 18.74
N SER A 83 -0.17 39.54 19.65
CA SER A 83 -0.56 40.94 19.48
C SER A 83 0.14 41.47 18.23
N ARG A 84 -0.65 41.97 17.28
CA ARG A 84 -0.13 42.72 16.13
C ARG A 84 0.35 44.09 16.57
#